data_AF-A0A973AEI2-F1
#
_entry.id   AF-A0A973AEI2-F1
#
_cell.length_a   1.000
_cell.length_b   1.000
_cell.length_c   1.000
_cell.angle_alpha   90.00
_cell.angle_beta   90.00
_cell.angle_gamma   90.00
#
_symmetry.space_group_name_H-M   'P 1'
#
loop_
_entity.id
_entity.type
_entity.pdbx_description
1 polymer ?
#
loop_
_entity_poly.entity_id
_entity_poly.type
_entity_poly.pdbx_seq_one_letter_code
_entity_poly.pdbx_strand_id
1 'polypeptide(L)'
;ERVGIAGIGLVDKEGKSIVGTPDMPPLTAKIRAAVAKALDGEPAVIDLYMGASGLPTMGFVLPVFGIQDDGTKGIGAVVGLKTIGNDLFDRLKQPGESAKTTETYIVRAKGKNAVEYLTPLAD
;
A
#
# COMPACT_ATOMS: atom_id res chain seq x y z
N GLU A 1 -14.83 4.94 18.65
CA GLU A 1 -13.48 5.26 18.15
C GLU A 1 -13.47 5.04 16.64
N ARG A 2 -13.01 6.01 15.84
CA ARG A 2 -13.00 5.88 14.37
C ARG A 2 -11.71 5.16 13.99
N VAL A 3 -11.82 4.05 13.28
CA VAL A 3 -10.64 3.33 12.77
C VAL A 3 -9.94 4.21 11.74
N GLY A 4 -8.64 4.46 11.93
CA GLY A 4 -7.81 5.18 10.98
C GLY A 4 -7.83 4.51 9.59
N ILE A 5 -7.72 5.30 8.52
CA ILE A 5 -7.91 4.81 7.14
C ILE A 5 -6.67 4.96 6.25
N ALA A 6 -5.76 5.86 6.61
CA ALA A 6 -4.58 6.20 5.84
C ALA A 6 -3.62 6.99 6.73
N GLY A 7 -2.32 6.93 6.47
CA GLY A 7 -1.36 7.61 7.31
C GLY A 7 0.08 7.24 7.03
N ILE A 8 0.96 7.84 7.83
CA ILE A 8 2.39 7.52 7.83
C ILE A 8 2.75 7.10 9.25
N GLY A 9 3.55 6.04 9.37
CA GLY A 9 4.08 5.58 10.64
C GLY A 9 5.54 5.16 10.54
N LEU A 10 6.20 5.15 11.69
CA LEU A 10 7.55 4.62 11.87
C LEU A 10 7.47 3.41 12.80
N VAL A 11 8.16 2.34 12.42
CA VAL A 11 8.34 1.15 13.25
C VAL A 11 9.81 0.92 13.56
N ASP A 12 10.08 0.31 14.71
CA ASP A 12 11.42 -0.14 15.09
C ASP A 12 11.81 -1.44 14.37
N LYS A 13 13.02 -1.93 14.66
CA LYS A 13 13.58 -3.18 14.10
C LYS A 13 12.81 -4.43 14.53
N GLU A 14 12.01 -4.37 15.59
CA GLU A 14 11.09 -5.43 16.01
C GLU A 14 9.72 -5.32 15.31
N GLY A 15 9.52 -4.30 14.46
CA GLY A 15 8.25 -4.03 13.78
C GLY A 15 7.16 -3.50 14.71
N LYS A 16 7.54 -2.96 15.87
CA LYS A 16 6.64 -2.27 16.80
C LYS A 16 6.56 -0.79 16.42
N SER A 17 5.35 -0.22 16.52
CA SER A 17 5.13 1.18 16.19
C SER A 17 5.82 2.10 17.19
N ILE A 18 6.61 3.04 16.66
CA ILE A 18 7.22 4.15 17.41
C ILE A 18 6.28 5.35 17.38
N VAL A 19 5.83 5.73 16.18
CA VAL A 19 4.93 6.86 15.96
C VAL A 19 4.07 6.61 14.73
N GLY A 20 2.88 7.21 14.72
CA GLY A 20 1.99 7.24 13.57
C GLY A 20 1.21 8.54 13.53
N THR A 21 0.83 8.96 12.33
CA THR A 21 -0.17 10.02 12.15
C THR A 21 -1.50 9.60 12.79
N PRO A 22 -2.37 10.55 13.20
CA PRO A 22 -3.62 10.23 13.89
C PRO A 22 -4.53 9.20 13.18
N ASP A 23 -4.56 9.23 11.84
CA ASP A 23 -5.39 8.33 11.03
C ASP A 23 -4.68 7.03 10.60
N MET A 24 -3.49 6.73 11.13
CA MET A 24 -2.75 5.52 10.79
C MET A 24 -3.50 4.28 11.30
N PRO A 25 -3.90 3.33 10.43
CA PRO A 25 -4.58 2.11 10.87
C PRO A 25 -3.64 1.16 11.64
N PRO A 26 -4.19 0.19 12.39
CA PRO A 26 -3.41 -0.85 13.05
C PRO A 26 -2.56 -1.67 12.06
N LEU A 27 -1.38 -2.10 12.50
CA LEU A 27 -0.47 -2.95 11.71
C LEU A 27 -1.03 -4.38 11.60
N THR A 28 -1.80 -4.63 10.55
CA THR A 28 -2.33 -5.96 10.18
C THR A 28 -1.21 -6.92 9.75
N ALA A 29 -1.52 -8.21 9.63
CA ALA A 29 -0.56 -9.21 9.15
C ALA A 29 0.04 -8.86 7.79
N LYS A 30 -0.76 -8.28 6.88
CA LYS A 30 -0.30 -7.82 5.56
C LYS A 30 0.73 -6.69 5.67
N ILE A 31 0.46 -5.70 6.52
CA ILE A 31 1.38 -4.57 6.74
C ILE A 31 2.67 -5.08 7.40
N ARG A 32 2.55 -5.98 8.39
CA ARG A 32 3.71 -6.57 9.09
C ARG A 32 4.60 -7.39 8.15
N ALA A 33 4.03 -8.12 7.20
CA ALA A 33 4.80 -8.85 6.20
C ALA A 33 5.64 -7.91 5.31
N ALA A 34 5.06 -6.77 4.90
CA ALA A 34 5.80 -5.76 4.15
C ALA A 34 6.87 -5.05 5.00
N VAL A 35 6.61 -4.83 6.29
CA VAL A 35 7.62 -4.34 7.25
C VAL A 35 8.78 -5.30 7.38
N ALA A 36 8.52 -6.61 7.54
CA ALA A 36 9.60 -7.60 7.64
C ALA A 36 10.50 -7.57 6.40
N LYS A 37 9.89 -7.51 5.20
CA LYS A 37 10.64 -7.37 3.94
C LYS A 37 11.48 -6.08 3.91
N ALA A 38 10.91 -4.96 4.33
CA ALA A 38 11.64 -3.69 4.42
C ALA A 38 12.80 -3.75 5.41
N LEU A 39 12.64 -4.40 6.56
CA LEU A 39 13.69 -4.55 7.56
C LEU A 39 14.87 -5.41 7.05
N ASP A 40 14.62 -6.32 6.10
CA ASP A 40 15.68 -7.04 5.38
C ASP A 40 16.37 -6.20 4.28
N GLY A 41 16.08 -4.89 4.21
CA GLY A 41 16.72 -3.93 3.32
C GLY A 41 15.99 -3.68 2.00
N GLU A 42 14.87 -4.38 1.75
CA GLU A 42 14.14 -4.27 0.49
C GLU A 42 12.86 -3.44 0.60
N PRO A 43 12.73 -2.31 -0.13
CA PRO A 43 11.45 -1.61 -0.21
C PRO A 43 10.30 -2.54 -0.60
N ALA A 44 9.17 -2.39 0.08
CA ALA A 44 7.99 -3.23 -0.12
C ALA A 44 6.78 -2.40 -0.52
N VAL A 45 6.02 -2.91 -1.49
CA VAL A 45 4.70 -2.37 -1.84
C VAL A 45 3.64 -3.27 -1.22
N ILE A 46 2.72 -2.65 -0.50
CA ILE A 46 1.49 -3.31 -0.07
C ILE A 46 0.48 -3.08 -1.18
N ASP A 47 0.30 -4.12 -1.99
CA ASP A 47 -0.63 -4.14 -3.11
C ASP A 47 -2.08 -3.87 -2.66
N LEU A 48 -2.93 -3.35 -3.57
CA LEU A 48 -4.28 -2.88 -3.28
C LEU A 48 -5.10 -3.93 -2.52
N TYR A 49 -5.71 -3.51 -1.42
CA TYR A 49 -6.52 -4.37 -0.58
C TYR A 49 -7.66 -3.56 0.04
N MET A 50 -8.69 -4.26 0.52
CA MET A 50 -9.73 -3.62 1.30
C MET A 50 -9.21 -3.33 2.70
N GLY A 51 -9.10 -2.05 3.02
CA GLY A 51 -8.72 -1.58 4.36
C GLY A 51 -9.83 -1.85 5.38
N ALA A 52 -9.53 -1.61 6.66
CA ALA A 52 -10.49 -1.80 7.75
C ALA A 52 -11.73 -0.89 7.65
N SER A 53 -11.64 0.20 6.87
CA SER A 53 -12.74 1.12 6.55
C SER A 53 -13.60 0.67 5.36
N GLY A 54 -13.30 -0.46 4.73
CA GLY A 54 -13.96 -0.90 3.50
C GLY A 54 -13.53 -0.14 2.25
N LEU A 55 -12.52 0.73 2.35
CA LEU A 55 -11.98 1.47 1.21
C LEU A 55 -10.77 0.73 0.58
N PRO A 56 -10.64 0.75 -0.76
CA PRO A 56 -9.43 0.31 -1.44
C PRO A 56 -8.24 1.08 -0.89
N THR A 57 -7.20 0.37 -0.47
CA THR A 57 -6.02 0.92 0.20
C THR A 57 -4.78 0.28 -0.37
N MET A 58 -3.72 1.07 -0.53
CA MET A 58 -2.39 0.56 -0.85
C MET A 58 -1.36 1.13 0.11
N GLY A 59 -0.15 0.57 0.10
CA GLY A 59 0.91 1.03 0.97
C GLY A 59 2.30 0.88 0.40
N PHE A 60 3.22 1.58 1.03
CA PHE A 60 4.64 1.54 0.75
C PHE A 60 5.38 1.40 2.07
N VAL A 61 6.41 0.58 2.10
CA VAL A 61 7.27 0.40 3.25
C VAL A 61 8.72 0.53 2.81
N LEU A 62 9.46 1.42 3.45
CA LEU A 62 10.87 1.66 3.16
C LEU A 62 11.72 1.44 4.41
N PRO A 63 12.89 0.78 4.29
CA PRO A 63 13.85 0.68 5.39
C PRO A 63 14.38 2.05 5.81
N VAL A 64 14.65 2.19 7.11
CA VAL A 64 15.50 3.24 7.67
C VAL A 64 16.83 2.61 8.02
N PHE A 65 17.92 3.10 7.43
CA PHE A 65 19.27 2.58 7.68
C PHE A 65 20.02 3.43 8.72
N GLY A 66 20.85 2.77 9.53
CA GLY A 66 21.78 3.45 10.43
C GLY A 66 22.98 4.01 9.67
N ILE A 67 23.47 5.19 10.06
CA ILE A 67 24.64 5.82 9.42
C ILE A 67 25.93 5.02 9.68
N GLN A 68 25.99 4.31 10.82
CA GLN A 68 27.15 3.52 11.26
C GLN A 68 26.99 2.01 11.01
N ASP A 69 25.93 1.60 10.30
CA ASP A 69 25.65 0.19 9.99
C ASP A 69 26.17 -0.17 8.59
N ASP A 70 26.20 -1.46 8.25
CA ASP A 70 26.62 -1.97 6.94
C ASP A 70 25.65 -1.60 5.79
N GLY A 71 24.50 -1.01 6.13
CA GLY A 71 23.48 -0.56 5.18
C GLY A 71 22.65 -1.68 4.56
N THR A 72 22.74 -2.90 5.08
CA THR A 72 22.04 -4.07 4.52
C THR A 72 20.68 -4.32 5.17
N LYS A 73 20.52 -3.98 6.46
CA LYS A 73 19.27 -4.15 7.19
C LYS A 73 18.75 -2.82 7.74
N GLY A 74 17.42 -2.70 7.77
CA GLY A 74 16.77 -1.54 8.38
C GLY A 74 16.86 -1.60 9.90
N ILE A 75 17.25 -0.49 10.53
CA ILE A 75 17.09 -0.28 11.98
C ILE A 75 15.64 0.07 12.38
N GLY A 76 14.78 0.19 11.38
CA GLY A 76 13.35 0.47 11.44
C GLY A 76 12.79 0.59 10.04
N ALA A 77 11.51 0.91 9.92
CA ALA A 77 10.88 1.13 8.61
C ALA A 77 9.83 2.24 8.67
N VAL A 78 9.73 3.01 7.58
CA VAL A 78 8.63 3.96 7.36
C VAL A 78 7.53 3.26 6.60
N VAL A 79 6.31 3.30 7.13
CA VAL A 79 5.10 2.74 6.53
C VAL A 79 4.21 3.90 6.09
N GLY A 80 3.91 3.97 4.80
CA GLY A 80 2.90 4.89 4.25
C GLY A 80 1.70 4.10 3.74
N LEU A 81 0.50 4.49 4.14
CA LEU A 81 -0.76 3.94 3.65
C LEU A 81 -1.63 5.06 3.07
N LYS A 82 -2.23 4.80 1.91
CA LYS A 82 -3.21 5.70 1.30
C LYS A 82 -4.42 4.92 0.81
N THR A 83 -5.60 5.51 0.98
CA THR A 83 -6.79 5.08 0.26
C THR A 83 -6.65 5.41 -1.22
N ILE A 84 -7.29 4.61 -2.05
CA ILE A 84 -7.31 4.76 -3.50
C ILE A 84 -8.75 5.02 -3.93
N GLY A 85 -8.95 6.03 -4.76
CA GLY A 85 -10.26 6.36 -5.31
C GLY A 85 -10.11 7.07 -6.64
N ASN A 86 -10.91 8.12 -6.83
CA ASN A 86 -10.96 8.88 -8.09
C ASN A 86 -9.58 9.41 -8.52
N ASP A 87 -8.67 9.67 -7.57
CA ASP A 87 -7.30 10.11 -7.84
C ASP A 87 -6.49 9.14 -8.72
N LEU A 88 -6.76 7.84 -8.60
CA LEU A 88 -6.22 6.80 -9.47
C LEU A 88 -7.16 6.50 -10.64
N PHE A 89 -8.46 6.35 -10.38
CA PHE A 89 -9.42 5.90 -11.39
C PHE A 89 -9.54 6.88 -12.55
N ASP A 90 -9.51 8.19 -12.29
CA ASP A 90 -9.55 9.20 -13.36
C ASP A 90 -8.28 9.17 -14.22
N ARG A 91 -7.15 8.68 -13.69
CA ARG A 91 -5.91 8.53 -14.46
C ARG A 91 -5.91 7.32 -15.38
N LEU A 92 -6.85 6.39 -15.21
CA LEU A 92 -7.02 5.26 -16.12
C LEU A 92 -7.71 5.69 -17.42
N LYS A 93 -8.30 6.89 -17.48
CA LYS A 93 -8.85 7.45 -18.72
C LYS A 93 -7.71 7.90 -19.61
N GLN A 94 -7.51 7.21 -20.73
CA GLN A 94 -6.44 7.52 -21.66
C GLN A 94 -6.68 8.87 -22.37
N PRO A 95 -5.74 9.83 -22.30
CA PRO A 95 -5.86 11.08 -23.04
C PRO A 95 -5.85 10.82 -24.56
N GLY A 96 -6.77 11.45 -25.28
CA GLY A 96 -6.86 11.34 -26.75
C GLY A 96 -7.61 10.11 -27.26
N GLU A 97 -8.14 9.27 -26.36
CA GLU A 97 -9.07 8.22 -26.76
C GLU A 97 -10.41 8.83 -27.22
N SER A 98 -10.91 8.37 -28.36
CA SER A 98 -12.14 8.87 -28.99
C SER A 98 -13.28 7.86 -28.92
N ALA A 99 -12.97 6.59 -28.65
CA ALA A 99 -13.95 5.55 -28.46
C ALA A 99 -14.63 5.67 -27.08
N LYS A 100 -15.96 5.81 -27.10
CA LYS A 100 -16.78 6.00 -25.89
C LYS A 100 -16.81 4.80 -24.94
N THR A 101 -16.42 3.62 -25.43
CA THR A 101 -16.51 2.33 -24.72
C THR A 101 -15.15 1.76 -24.36
N THR A 102 -14.05 2.49 -24.61
CA THR A 102 -12.72 2.01 -24.23
C THR A 102 -12.51 2.22 -22.74
N GLU A 103 -12.09 1.16 -22.06
CA GLU A 103 -11.91 1.16 -20.63
C GLU A 103 -10.54 0.57 -20.28
N THR A 104 -9.87 1.16 -19.30
CA THR A 104 -8.59 0.66 -18.77
C THR A 104 -8.77 0.29 -17.32
N TYR A 105 -8.35 -0.93 -16.97
CA TYR A 105 -8.54 -1.49 -15.64
C TYR A 105 -7.25 -2.04 -15.07
N ILE A 106 -7.15 -1.99 -13.74
CA ILE A 106 -6.10 -2.68 -13.01
C ILE A 106 -6.67 -4.01 -12.53
N VAL A 107 -5.96 -5.08 -12.85
CA VAL A 107 -6.34 -6.44 -12.48
C VAL A 107 -5.21 -7.16 -11.77
N ARG A 108 -5.56 -8.12 -10.92
CA ARG A 108 -4.62 -9.02 -10.25
C ARG A 108 -4.94 -10.46 -10.59
N ALA A 109 -3.92 -11.25 -10.92
CA ALA A 109 -4.08 -12.70 -11.05
C ALA A 109 -4.37 -13.33 -9.68
N LYS A 110 -5.43 -14.14 -9.61
CA LYS A 110 -5.83 -14.90 -8.42
C LYS A 110 -5.71 -16.39 -8.71
N GLY A 111 -4.54 -16.95 -8.39
CA GLY A 111 -4.21 -18.33 -8.78
C GLY A 111 -3.94 -18.44 -10.29
N LYS A 112 -4.18 -19.62 -10.87
CA LYS A 112 -3.84 -19.89 -12.28
C LYS A 112 -4.89 -19.39 -13.29
N ASN A 113 -6.17 -19.39 -12.91
CA ASN A 113 -7.28 -19.26 -13.86
C ASN A 113 -8.31 -18.19 -13.46
N ALA A 114 -8.03 -17.34 -12.47
CA ALA A 114 -8.95 -16.29 -12.07
C ALA A 114 -8.26 -14.94 -12.02
N VAL A 115 -9.05 -13.89 -12.24
CA VAL A 115 -8.61 -12.50 -12.21
C VAL A 115 -9.51 -11.73 -11.25
N GLU A 116 -8.90 -10.90 -10.41
CA GLU A 116 -9.56 -9.96 -9.52
C GLU A 116 -9.45 -8.55 -10.12
N TYR A 117 -10.60 -7.87 -10.27
CA TYR A 117 -10.64 -6.47 -10.69
C TYR A 117 -10.38 -5.58 -9.47
N LEU A 118 -9.39 -4.70 -9.59
CA LEU A 118 -8.99 -3.79 -8.51
C LEU A 118 -9.53 -2.37 -8.67
N THR A 119 -10.12 -2.08 -9.83
CA THR A 119 -10.72 -0.80 -10.20
C THR A 119 -12.16 -1.02 -10.63
N PRO A 120 -13.10 -0.09 -10.37
CA PRO A 120 -14.48 -0.20 -10.83
C PRO A 120 -14.56 -0.37 -12.35
N LEU A 121 -15.56 -1.12 -12.81
CA LEU A 121 -16.01 -1.14 -14.20
C LEU A 121 -16.89 0.09 -14.44
N ALA A 122 -17.01 0.57 -15.68
CA ALA A 122 -17.81 1.76 -15.98
C ALA A 122 -19.29 1.44 -16.34
N ASP A 123 -19.73 0.20 -16.10
CA ASP A 123 -21.06 -0.33 -16.42
C ASP A 123 -22.15 -0.04 -15.36
#